data_AF-A0A101WM13-F1
#
_entry.id   AF-A0A101WM13-F1
#
_cell.length_a   1.000
_cell.length_b   1.000
_cell.length_c   1.000
_cell.angle_alpha   90.00
_cell.angle_beta   90.00
_cell.angle_gamma   90.00
#
_symmetry.space_group_name_H-M   'P 1'
#
loop_
_entity.id
_entity.type
_entity.pdbx_description
1 polymer ?
#
loop_
_entity_poly.entity_id
_entity_poly.type
_entity_poly.pdbx_seq_one_letter_code
_entity_poly.pdbx_strand_id
1 'polypeptide(L)' 'MKIRVSYSELVSGPGFNNRRAEAELEVTVENKADIEGTYKKAWERVKSEVKRQLTISNDNDEVPF' A
#
# COMPACT_ATOMS: atom_id res chain seq x y z
N MET A 1 9.26 -20.09 6.85
CA MET A 1 10.04 -18.83 6.82
C MET A 1 9.08 -17.65 6.81
N LYS A 2 9.52 -16.42 7.12
CA LYS A 2 8.64 -15.24 7.12
C LYS A 2 9.14 -14.19 6.15
N ILE A 3 8.22 -13.57 5.42
CA ILE A 3 8.48 -12.42 4.55
C ILE A 3 7.65 -11.27 5.08
N ARG A 4 8.29 -10.13 5.32
CA ARG A 4 7.62 -8.88 5.67
C ARG A 4 7.80 -7.91 4.52
N VAL A 5 6.70 -7.36 4.03
CA VAL A 5 6.67 -6.38 2.95
C VAL A 5 6.01 -5.13 3.49
N SER A 6 6.75 -4.01 3.47
CA SER A 6 6.21 -2.69 3.77
C SER A 6 6.34 -1.79 2.56
N TYR A 7 5.33 -0.95 2.35
CA TYR A 7 5.34 0.05 1.30
C TYR A 7 4.74 1.34 1.85
N SER A 8 5.36 2.46 1.52
CA SER A 8 4.85 3.79 1.81
C SER A 8 4.96 4.66 0.57
N GLU A 9 3.99 5.53 0.39
CA GLU A 9 3.93 6.46 -0.73
C GLU A 9 3.51 7.84 -0.22
N LEU A 10 4.18 8.86 -0.74
CA LEU A 10 3.89 10.26 -0.49
C LEU A 10 3.43 10.90 -1.79
N VAL A 11 2.21 11.41 -1.80
CA VAL A 11 1.65 12.15 -2.93
C VAL A 11 1.63 13.63 -2.56
N SER A 12 2.30 14.45 -3.36
CA SER A 12 2.25 15.90 -3.25
C SER A 12 1.07 16.44 -4.06
N GLY A 13 0.11 17.06 -3.38
CA GLY A 13 -0.96 17.85 -4.00
C GLY A 13 -0.55 19.31 -4.23
N PRO A 14 -1.40 20.10 -4.91
CA PRO A 14 -1.26 21.55 -4.98
C PRO A 14 -1.47 22.20 -3.60
N GLY A 15 -0.64 23.20 -3.27
CA GLY A 15 -0.50 23.70 -1.90
C GLY A 15 0.23 22.70 -1.01
N PHE A 16 0.56 23.05 0.24
CA PHE A 16 1.32 22.20 1.16
C PHE A 16 0.58 20.91 1.62
N ASN A 17 -0.40 20.43 0.85
CA ASN A 17 -1.22 19.26 1.11
C ASN A 17 -0.52 17.99 0.61
N ASN A 18 0.52 17.59 1.33
CA ASN A 18 1.14 16.29 1.13
C ASN A 18 0.32 15.20 1.81
N ARG A 19 0.03 14.10 1.10
CA ARG A 19 -0.68 12.94 1.63
C ARG A 19 0.27 11.74 1.68
N ARG A 20 0.40 11.12 2.85
CA ARG A 20 1.22 9.92 3.06
C ARG A 20 0.31 8.74 3.37
N ALA A 21 0.59 7.60 2.76
CA ALA A 21 -0.02 6.33 3.09
C ALA A 21 1.06 5.26 3.30
N GLU A 22 0.78 4.30 4.15
CA GLU A 22 1.70 3.21 4.47
C GLU A 22 0.92 1.94 4.80
N ALA A 23 1.45 0.80 4.35
CA ALA A 23 0.92 -0.50 4.69
C ALA A 23 2.07 -1.49 4.90
N GLU A 24 1.83 -2.47 5.77
CA GLU A 24 2.74 -3.57 6.05
C GLU A 24 1.97 -4.88 6.02
N LEU A 25 2.59 -5.93 5.48
CA LEU A 25 2.06 -7.29 5.49
C LEU A 25 3.18 -8.27 5.83
N GLU A 26 2.93 -9.10 6.85
CA GLU A 26 3.75 -10.26 7.16
C GLU A 26 3.07 -11.52 6.63
N VAL A 27 3.82 -12.32 5.86
CA VAL A 27 3.34 -13.59 5.32
C VAL A 27 4.30 -14.70 5.72
N THR A 28 3.74 -15.79 6.24
CA THR A 28 4.50 -17.02 6.48
C THR A 28 4.54 -17.84 5.19
N VAL A 29 5.73 -18.19 4.75
CA VAL A 29 5.96 -19.07 3.59
C VAL A 29 6.34 -20.46 4.11
N GLU A 30 5.51 -21.43 3.76
CA GLU A 30 5.66 -22.84 4.16
C GLU A 30 6.66 -23.57 3.26
N ASN A 31 6.72 -23.24 1.97
CA ASN A 31 7.61 -23.87 0.98
C ASN A 31 8.54 -22.86 0.31
N LYS A 32 9.84 -23.15 0.25
CA LYS A 32 10.85 -22.28 -0.38
C LYS A 32 10.61 -22.06 -1.88
N ALA A 33 9.99 -23.01 -2.58
CA ALA A 33 9.69 -22.85 -4.00
C ALA A 33 8.68 -21.70 -4.27
N ASP A 34 7.84 -21.37 -3.27
CA ASP A 34 6.74 -20.41 -3.42
C ASP A 34 7.10 -18.99 -2.96
N ILE A 35 8.37 -18.74 -2.59
CA ILE A 35 8.84 -17.45 -2.07
C ILE A 35 8.52 -16.31 -3.04
N GLU A 36 8.88 -16.46 -4.31
CA GLU A 36 8.73 -15.40 -5.30
C GLU A 36 7.25 -15.10 -5.57
N GLY A 37 6.42 -16.15 -5.71
CA GLY A 37 4.98 -16.01 -5.90
C GLY A 37 4.30 -15.37 -4.68
N THR A 38 4.70 -15.77 -3.47
CA THR A 38 4.17 -15.21 -2.23
C THR A 38 4.58 -13.75 -2.06
N TYR A 39 5.83 -13.42 -2.37
CA TYR A 39 6.32 -12.04 -2.34
C TYR A 39 5.53 -11.16 -3.32
N LYS A 40 5.36 -11.59 -4.58
CA LYS A 40 4.58 -10.82 -5.58
C LYS A 40 3.15 -10.56 -5.12
N LYS A 41 2.47 -11.59 -4.57
CA LYS A 41 1.12 -11.44 -4.01
C LYS A 41 1.07 -10.50 -2.82
N ALA A 42 2.04 -10.61 -1.90
CA ALA A 42 2.14 -9.71 -0.75
C ALA A 42 2.38 -8.27 -1.19
N TRP A 43 3.27 -8.06 -2.16
CA TRP A 43 3.57 -6.76 -2.76
C TRP A 43 2.34 -6.10 -3.38
N GLU A 44 1.60 -6.82 -4.24
CA GLU A 44 0.40 -6.27 -4.87
C GLU A 44 -0.67 -5.88 -3.85
N ARG A 45 -0.81 -6.64 -2.75
CA ARG A 45 -1.74 -6.31 -1.66
C ARG A 45 -1.34 -5.05 -0.92
N VAL A 46 -0.08 -4.95 -0.49
CA VAL A 46 0.43 -3.79 0.24
C VAL A 46 0.36 -2.54 -0.63
N LYS A 47 0.73 -2.65 -1.92
CA LYS A 47 0.62 -1.55 -2.88
C LYS A 47 -0.83 -1.11 -3.11
N SER A 48 -1.75 -2.06 -3.26
CA SER A 48 -3.17 -1.76 -3.42
C SER A 48 -3.76 -1.07 -2.18
N GLU A 49 -3.33 -1.48 -1.00
CA GLU A 49 -3.73 -0.88 0.27
C GLU A 49 -3.26 0.58 0.38
N VAL A 50 -1.99 0.85 0.09
CA VAL A 50 -1.43 2.21 0.06
C VAL A 50 -2.18 3.09 -0.95
N LYS A 51 -2.43 2.57 -2.15
CA LYS A 51 -3.21 3.29 -3.17
C LYS A 51 -4.63 3.57 -2.72
N ARG A 52 -5.31 2.60 -2.09
CA ARG A 52 -6.66 2.78 -1.56
C ARG A 52 -6.71 3.92 -0.53
N GLN A 53 -5.74 3.96 0.39
CA GLN A 53 -5.63 5.04 1.38
C GLN A 53 -5.44 6.41 0.72
N LEU A 54 -4.64 6.47 -0.37
CA LEU A 54 -4.44 7.69 -1.14
C LEU A 54 -5.68 8.09 -1.97
N THR A 55 -6.41 7.14 -2.55
CA THR A 55 -7.61 7.39 -3.37
C THR A 55 -8.82 7.83 -2.54
N ILE A 56 -9.10 7.17 -1.40
CA ILE A 56 -10.18 7.58 -0.49
C ILE A 56 -9.97 9.03 0.00
N SER A 57 -8.71 9.46 0.08
CA SER A 57 -8.38 10.85 0.42
C SER A 57 -8.68 11.84 -0.71
N ASN A 58 -8.64 11.42 -1.98
CA ASN A 58 -8.94 12.27 -3.15
C ASN A 58 -10.45 12.47 -3.37
N ASP A 59 -11.30 11.50 -3.03
CA ASP A 59 -12.75 11.61 -3.22
C ASP A 59 -13.44 12.46 -2.12
N ASN A 60 -12.72 12.88 -1.08
CA ASN A 60 -13.22 13.82 -0.07
C ASN A 60 -13.02 15.31 -0.46
N ASP A 61 -12.59 15.60 -1.70
CA ASP A 61 -12.58 16.95 -2.27
C ASP A 61 -13.85 17.25 -3.11
N GLU A 62 -14.91 16.41 -3.05
CA GLU A 62 -16.27 16.85 -3.37
C GLU A 62 -16.82 17.69 -2.20
N VAL A 63 -16.45 18.97 -2.21
CA VAL A 63 -17.05 20.00 -1.37
C VAL A 63 -18.57 20.01 -1.62
N PRO A 64 -19.42 19.81 -0.60
CA PRO A 64 -20.84 19.99 -0.75
C PRO A 64 -21.12 21.50 -0.81
N PHE A 65 -21.37 22.03 -2.00
CA PHE A 65 -22.19 23.21 -2.17
C PHE A 65 -23.54 22.76 -2.73
#